data_AF-A0A0T7SB12-F1
#
_entry.id   AF-A0A0T7SB12-F1
#
_cell.length_a   1.000
_cell.length_b   1.000
_cell.length_c   1.000
_cell.angle_alpha   90.00
_cell.angle_beta   90.00
_cell.angle_gamma   90.00
#
_symmetry.space_group_name_H-M   'P 1'
#
loop_
_entity.id
_entity.type
_entity.pdbx_description
1 polymer ?
#
loop_
_entity_poly.entity_id
_entity_poly.type
_entity_poly.pdbx_seq_one_letter_code
_entity_poly.pdbx_strand_id
1 'polypeptide(L)'
;MPSWKIKGYWCYFKVNDLTKNKPAHIHIEVACGEIEFWLEPTDTKSKDEIRIKKIKGRVSEQEQNETERIVKKNKDLFLTEWKKRKTQIK
;
A
#
# COMPACT_ATOMS: atom_id res chain seq x y z
N MET A 1 2.91 -4.73 -14.50
CA MET A 1 2.74 -3.90 -13.29
C MET A 1 3.68 -4.46 -12.23
N PRO A 2 4.63 -3.69 -11.65
CA PRO A 2 5.44 -4.20 -10.55
C PRO A 2 4.54 -4.62 -9.40
N SER A 3 4.64 -5.90 -9.07
CA SER A 3 4.07 -6.54 -7.89
C SER A 3 5.25 -7.11 -7.09
N TRP A 4 5.21 -6.91 -5.78
CA TRP A 4 6.18 -7.48 -4.86
C TRP A 4 5.54 -8.66 -4.15
N LYS A 5 6.25 -9.78 -4.08
CA LYS A 5 5.85 -10.90 -3.23
C LYS A 5 6.63 -10.82 -1.92
N ILE A 6 5.98 -10.38 -0.84
CA ILE A 6 6.62 -10.20 0.48
C ILE A 6 5.95 -11.15 1.47
N LYS A 7 6.71 -12.08 2.04
CA LYS A 7 6.20 -13.12 2.96
C LYS A 7 4.98 -13.89 2.41
N GLY A 8 4.92 -14.09 1.11
CA GLY A 8 3.81 -14.78 0.45
C GLY A 8 2.65 -13.89 0.03
N TYR A 9 2.57 -12.65 0.53
CA TYR A 9 1.56 -11.67 0.13
C TYR A 9 1.98 -10.92 -1.14
N TRP A 10 1.02 -10.68 -2.03
CA TRP A 10 1.23 -9.87 -3.23
C TRP A 10 0.89 -8.41 -2.96
N CYS A 11 1.91 -7.56 -3.01
CA CYS A 11 1.78 -6.11 -2.84
C CYS A 11 1.89 -5.42 -4.20
N TYR A 12 0.96 -4.53 -4.55
CA TYR A 12 0.96 -3.87 -5.86
C TYR A 12 0.19 -2.55 -5.89
N PHE A 13 0.45 -1.76 -6.92
CA PHE A 13 -0.28 -0.53 -7.25
C PHE A 13 -1.19 -0.74 -8.45
N LYS A 14 -2.47 -0.39 -8.34
CA LYS A 14 -3.39 -0.38 -9.48
C LYS A 14 -3.11 0.85 -10.36
N VAL A 15 -3.20 0.67 -11.68
CA VAL A 15 -2.90 1.74 -12.65
C VAL A 15 -3.87 2.92 -12.50
N ASN A 16 -5.15 2.63 -12.26
CA ASN A 16 -6.20 3.66 -12.07
C ASN A 16 -6.04 4.46 -10.77
N ASP A 17 -5.12 4.07 -9.91
CA ASP A 17 -4.85 4.76 -8.66
C ASP A 17 -3.71 5.77 -8.78
N LEU A 18 -2.88 5.65 -9.82
CA LEU A 18 -1.79 6.56 -10.15
C LEU A 18 -2.30 7.84 -10.88
N THR A 19 -3.33 8.48 -10.35
CA THR A 19 -3.79 9.79 -10.85
C THR A 19 -3.11 10.94 -10.11
N LYS A 20 -2.97 12.09 -10.78
CA LYS A 20 -2.21 13.26 -10.31
C LYS A 20 -2.56 13.68 -8.87
N ASN A 21 -3.86 13.61 -8.53
CA ASN A 21 -4.39 14.13 -7.26
C ASN A 21 -4.68 13.05 -6.19
N LYS A 22 -4.47 11.76 -6.46
CA LYS A 22 -4.71 10.71 -5.46
C LYS A 22 -3.50 10.52 -4.51
N PRO A 23 -3.71 10.26 -3.21
CA PRO A 23 -2.63 9.89 -2.30
C PRO A 23 -2.04 8.52 -2.68
N ALA A 24 -0.81 8.27 -2.24
CA ALA A 24 -0.18 6.97 -2.40
C ALA A 24 -0.94 5.91 -1.61
N HIS A 25 -1.29 4.80 -2.25
CA HIS A 25 -1.81 3.64 -1.55
C HIS A 25 -1.41 2.35 -2.24
N ILE A 26 -1.28 1.29 -1.46
CA ILE A 26 -0.89 -0.04 -1.93
C ILE A 26 -2.01 -1.05 -1.67
N HIS A 27 -2.15 -2.01 -2.57
CA HIS A 27 -3.01 -3.17 -2.41
C HIS A 27 -2.16 -4.36 -1.97
N ILE A 28 -2.65 -5.11 -0.99
CA ILE A 28 -2.05 -6.35 -0.54
C ILE A 28 -3.10 -7.45 -0.64
N GLU A 29 -2.82 -8.46 -1.46
CA GLU A 29 -3.65 -9.65 -1.58
C GLU A 29 -3.32 -10.63 -0.46
N VAL A 30 -4.36 -11.08 0.23
CA VAL A 30 -4.31 -12.09 1.29
C VAL A 30 -5.11 -13.32 0.87
N ALA A 31 -5.09 -14.40 1.66
CA ALA A 31 -5.62 -15.70 1.24
C ALA A 31 -7.10 -15.64 0.80
N CYS A 32 -7.92 -14.83 1.47
CA CYS A 32 -9.36 -14.73 1.26
C CYS A 32 -9.84 -13.29 0.97
N GLY A 33 -8.94 -12.40 0.55
CA GLY A 33 -9.27 -10.99 0.41
C GLY A 33 -8.15 -10.08 -0.07
N GLU A 34 -8.37 -8.78 0.07
CA GLU A 34 -7.43 -7.72 -0.27
C GLU A 34 -7.52 -6.63 0.81
N ILE A 35 -6.37 -6.10 1.20
CA ILE A 35 -6.28 -4.93 2.07
C ILE A 35 -5.62 -3.80 1.30
N GLU A 36 -6.24 -2.63 1.32
CA GLU A 36 -5.70 -1.40 0.76
C GLU A 36 -5.19 -0.52 1.89
N PHE A 37 -3.98 0.04 1.74
CA PHE A 37 -3.35 0.92 2.72
C PHE A 37 -3.00 2.26 2.09
N TRP A 38 -3.43 3.36 2.70
CA TRP A 38 -2.88 4.69 2.43
C TRP A 38 -1.47 4.81 3.00
N LEU A 39 -0.57 5.39 2.21
CA LEU A 39 0.80 5.72 2.57
C LEU A 39 0.90 7.25 2.68
N GLU A 40 0.92 7.78 3.90
CA GLU A 40 1.03 9.22 4.09
C GLU A 40 2.50 9.67 4.10
N PRO A 41 2.83 10.83 3.50
CA PRO A 41 4.16 11.41 3.62
C PRO A 41 4.45 11.81 5.08
N THR A 42 5.67 11.53 5.54
CA THR A 42 6.14 11.74 6.92
C THR A 42 6.24 13.23 7.32
N ASP A 43 5.94 14.17 6.42
CA ASP A 43 6.00 15.63 6.65
C ASP A 43 4.84 16.18 7.50
N THR A 44 3.74 15.45 7.60
CA THR A 44 2.65 15.78 8.52
C THR A 44 3.01 15.29 9.92
N LYS A 45 2.82 16.13 10.95
CA LYS A 45 2.98 15.85 12.40
C LYS A 45 2.19 14.63 12.95
N SER A 46 1.67 13.77 12.09
CA SER A 46 0.93 12.55 12.38
C SER A 46 1.88 11.41 12.71
N LYS A 47 1.64 10.77 13.86
CA LYS A 47 2.34 9.55 14.29
C LYS A 47 1.98 8.32 13.44
N ASP A 48 0.90 8.40 12.67
CA ASP A 48 0.35 7.27 11.89
C ASP A 48 0.69 7.42 10.42
N GLU A 49 1.87 6.89 10.08
CA GLU A 49 2.46 6.93 8.75
C GLU A 49 1.71 6.12 7.68
N ILE A 50 0.87 5.17 8.10
CA ILE A 50 0.12 4.22 7.27
C ILE A 50 -1.26 4.01 7.88
N ARG A 51 -2.30 4.02 7.04
CA ARG A 51 -3.69 3.79 7.46
C ARG A 51 -4.37 2.79 6.53
N ILE A 52 -5.18 1.89 7.09
CA ILE A 52 -6.02 1.01 6.26
C ILE A 52 -7.05 1.89 5.53
N LYS A 53 -7.05 1.83 4.21
CA LYS A 53 -8.02 2.49 3.33
C LYS A 53 -9.29 1.67 3.23
N LYS A 54 -9.14 0.38 2.96
CA LYS A 54 -10.26 -0.54 2.69
C LYS A 54 -9.83 -1.98 2.88
N ILE A 55 -10.73 -2.79 3.41
CA ILE A 55 -10.60 -4.25 3.43
C ILE A 55 -11.68 -4.83 2.53
N LYS A 56 -11.32 -5.81 1.70
CA LYS A 56 -12.23 -6.56 0.84
C LYS A 56 -12.11 -8.05 1.14
N GLY A 57 -13.24 -8.75 1.15
CA GLY A 57 -13.27 -10.16 1.48
C GLY A 57 -13.12 -10.42 2.98
N ARG A 58 -12.76 -11.66 3.33
CA ARG A 58 -12.56 -12.06 4.73
C ARG A 58 -11.08 -11.99 5.02
N VAL A 59 -10.70 -11.07 5.90
CA VAL A 59 -9.32 -10.85 6.31
C VAL A 59 -9.26 -10.98 7.81
N SER A 60 -8.48 -11.94 8.29
CA SER A 60 -8.26 -12.14 9.73
C SER A 60 -7.48 -10.99 10.35
N GLU A 61 -7.64 -10.76 11.65
CA GLU A 61 -6.86 -9.75 12.38
C GLU A 61 -5.36 -10.03 12.32
N GLN A 62 -4.97 -11.31 12.29
CA GLN A 62 -3.58 -11.71 12.10
C GLN A 62 -3.03 -11.27 10.73
N GLU A 63 -3.78 -11.48 9.65
CA GLU A 63 -3.39 -10.99 8.32
C GLU A 63 -3.35 -9.46 8.28
N GLN A 64 -4.29 -8.76 8.92
CA GLN A 64 -4.26 -7.30 9.01
C GLN A 64 -2.99 -6.80 9.70
N ASN A 65 -2.66 -7.38 10.86
CA ASN A 65 -1.46 -7.02 11.61
C ASN A 65 -0.16 -7.36 10.85
N GLU A 66 -0.14 -8.48 10.13
CA GLU A 66 1.04 -8.89 9.36
C GLU A 66 1.25 -8.00 8.13
N THR A 67 0.19 -7.75 7.37
CA THR A 67 0.23 -6.88 6.20
C THR A 67 0.53 -5.44 6.58
N GLU A 68 -0.02 -4.93 7.68
CA GLU A 68 0.32 -3.60 8.20
C GLU A 68 1.82 -3.51 8.55
N ARG A 69 2.39 -4.53 9.20
CA ARG A 69 3.84 -4.59 9.46
C ARG A 69 4.66 -4.62 8.17
N ILE A 70 4.21 -5.34 7.13
CA ILE A 70 4.86 -5.35 5.82
C ILE A 70 4.85 -3.95 5.21
N VAL A 71 3.71 -3.25 5.25
CA VAL A 71 3.59 -1.89 4.72
C VAL A 71 4.47 -0.93 5.49
N LYS A 72 4.48 -1.00 6.82
CA LYS A 72 5.35 -0.17 7.69
C LYS A 72 6.83 -0.36 7.35
N LYS A 73 7.28 -1.61 7.25
CA LYS A 73 8.70 -1.91 6.95
C LYS A 73 9.14 -1.52 5.54
N ASN A 74 8.22 -1.53 4.57
CA ASN A 74 8.54 -1.27 3.17
C ASN A 74 7.96 0.06 2.66
N LYS A 75 7.57 0.96 3.57
CA LYS A 75 6.91 2.23 3.25
C LYS A 75 7.71 3.06 2.26
N ASP A 76 9.00 3.24 2.51
CA ASP A 76 9.87 4.06 1.66
C ASP A 76 10.01 3.50 0.25
N LEU A 77 10.09 2.17 0.13
CA LEU A 77 10.11 1.48 -1.16
C LEU A 77 8.82 1.78 -1.94
N PHE A 78 7.67 1.63 -1.28
CA PHE A 78 6.37 1.85 -1.90
C PHE A 78 6.15 3.31 -2.29
N LEU A 79 6.52 4.26 -1.42
CA LEU A 79 6.42 5.69 -1.72
C LEU A 79 7.34 6.11 -2.86
N THR A 80 8.57 5.60 -2.90
CA THR A 80 9.54 5.88 -3.97
C THR A 80 9.00 5.40 -5.31
N GLU A 81 8.49 4.17 -5.35
CA GLU A 81 7.99 3.61 -6.60
C GLU A 81 6.68 4.28 -7.05
N TRP A 82 5.83 4.69 -6.10
CA TRP A 82 4.64 5.51 -6.39
C TRP A 82 5.02 6.86 -7.02
N LYS A 83 5.99 7.58 -6.45
CA LYS A 83 6.49 8.85 -6.98
C LYS A 83 7.06 8.66 -8.39
N LYS A 84 7.91 7.64 -8.59
CA LYS A 84 8.51 7.32 -9.89
C LYS A 84 7.44 7.12 -10.97
N ARG A 85 6.38 6.35 -10.66
CA ARG A 85 5.29 6.13 -11.61
C ARG A 85 4.46 7.39 -11.87
N LYS A 86 4.17 8.20 -10.86
CA LYS A 86 3.49 9.49 -11.05
C LYS A 86 4.27 10.41 -12.01
N THR A 87 5.60 10.40 -11.94
CA THR A 87 6.44 11.18 -12.85
C THR A 87 6.43 10.64 -14.28
N GLN A 88 6.33 9.32 -14.47
CA GLN A 88 6.28 8.69 -15.80
C GLN A 88 4.92 8.82 -16.51
N ILE A 89 3.83 9.06 -15.77
CA ILE A 89 2.48 9.26 -16.33
C ILE A 89 2.25 10.73 -16.75
N LYS A 90 3.14 11.64 -16.36
CA LYS A 90 3.03 13.08 -16.60
C LYS A 90 3.56 13.46 -17.98
#